data_AF-A0A1N6Y4H4-F1
#
_entry.id   AF-A0A1N6Y4H4-F1
#
_cell.length_a   1.000
_cell.length_b   1.000
_cell.length_c   1.000
_cell.angle_alpha   90.00
_cell.angle_beta   90.00
_cell.angle_gamma   90.00
#
_symmetry.space_group_name_H-M   'P 1'
#
loop_
_entity.id
_entity.type
_entity.pdbx_description
1 polymer ?
#
loop_
_entity_poly.entity_id
_entity_poly.type
_entity_poly.pdbx_seq_one_letter_code
_entity_poly.pdbx_strand_id
1 'polypeptide(L)'
;MAKIFYFSGTGNSYLVAKKLGMKIENCELIKITYEIKREIYEDDIIGIVFPVYYFGLPKIVENFLINFDFKSSGYGNGKLN
;
A
#
# COMPACT_ATOMS: atom_id res chain seq x y z
N MET A 1 -5.03 -1.61 13.58
CA MET A 1 -3.67 -1.05 13.30
C MET A 1 -3.66 -0.48 11.90
N ALA A 2 -2.66 0.31 11.53
CA ALA A 2 -2.58 0.92 10.19
C ALA A 2 -1.32 0.47 9.45
N LYS A 3 -1.42 0.30 8.13
CA LYS A 3 -0.27 0.01 7.26
C LYS A 3 -0.21 0.96 6.09
N ILE A 4 0.96 1.53 5.83
CA ILE A 4 1.24 2.31 4.62
C ILE A 4 2.26 1.57 3.78
N PHE A 5 1.81 1.06 2.64
CA PHE A 5 2.66 0.50 1.60
C PHE A 5 3.22 1.63 0.74
N TYR A 6 4.52 1.61 0.45
CA TYR A 6 5.12 2.66 -0.38
C TYR A 6 6.14 2.13 -1.39
N PHE A 7 6.17 2.77 -2.56
CA PHE A 7 7.28 2.65 -3.52
C PHE A 7 7.89 4.03 -3.77
N SER A 8 9.20 4.09 -3.96
CA SER A 8 9.88 5.34 -4.30
C SER A 8 11.15 5.09 -5.12
N GLY A 9 11.32 5.83 -6.22
CA GLY A 9 12.55 5.84 -7.00
C GLY A 9 13.65 6.66 -6.33
N THR A 10 13.36 7.94 -6.03
CA THR A 10 14.34 8.91 -5.48
C THR A 10 14.04 9.37 -4.05
N GLY A 11 13.05 8.78 -3.37
CA GLY A 11 12.78 9.01 -1.94
C GLY A 11 11.64 9.98 -1.63
N ASN A 12 11.09 10.72 -2.60
CA ASN A 12 10.00 11.68 -2.36
C ASN A 12 8.74 11.01 -1.79
N SER A 13 8.27 9.94 -2.43
CA SER A 13 7.12 9.16 -1.96
C SER A 13 7.38 8.49 -0.61
N TYR A 14 8.62 8.09 -0.33
CA TYR A 14 8.99 7.59 1.00
C TYR A 14 8.86 8.68 2.08
N LEU A 15 9.34 9.89 1.80
CA LEU A 15 9.21 11.01 2.74
C LEU A 15 7.74 11.33 3.02
N VAL A 16 6.87 11.30 2.00
CA VAL A 16 5.42 11.48 2.17
C VAL A 16 4.83 10.36 3.02
N ALA A 17 5.10 9.09 2.68
CA ALA A 17 4.63 7.94 3.44
C ALA A 17 5.05 8.03 4.91
N LYS A 18 6.33 8.35 5.17
CA LYS A 18 6.87 8.55 6.52
C LYS A 18 6.13 9.63 7.30
N LYS A 19 5.90 10.80 6.67
CA LYS A 19 5.16 11.91 7.30
C LYS A 19 3.70 11.55 7.59
N LEU A 20 3.06 10.75 6.74
CA LEU A 20 1.70 10.24 6.99
C LEU A 20 1.68 9.24 8.13
N GLY A 21 2.60 8.27 8.13
CA GLY A 21 2.69 7.24 9.17
C GLY A 21 2.96 7.83 10.56
N MET A 22 3.75 8.92 10.66
CA MET A 22 3.96 9.64 11.92
C MET A 22 2.70 10.32 12.48
N LYS A 23 1.65 10.50 11.68
CA LYS A 23 0.38 11.12 12.10
C LYS A 23 -0.70 10.10 12.44
N ILE A 24 -0.47 8.82 12.15
CA ILE A 24 -1.42 7.74 12.38
C ILE A 24 -0.88 6.88 13.52
N GLU A 25 -1.70 6.71 14.57
CA GLU A 25 -1.32 5.88 15.70
C GLU A 25 -1.14 4.41 15.27
N ASN A 26 -0.08 3.76 15.76
CA ASN A 26 0.23 2.36 15.47
C ASN A 26 0.29 2.05 13.96
N CYS A 27 0.97 2.92 13.21
CA CYS A 27 1.17 2.77 11.77
C CYS A 27 2.50 2.10 11.42
N GLU A 28 2.45 1.01 10.64
CA GLU A 28 3.61 0.37 10.03
C GLU A 28 3.85 0.91 8.62
N LEU A 29 5.13 1.10 8.25
CA LEU A 29 5.54 1.52 6.91
C LEU A 29 6.21 0.36 6.18
N ILE A 30 5.59 -0.11 5.09
CA ILE A 30 6.05 -1.27 4.34
C ILE A 30 6.51 -0.83 2.95
N LYS A 31 7.77 -1.13 2.62
CA LYS A 31 8.28 -0.87 1.28
C LYS A 31 7.75 -1.93 0.32
N ILE A 32 7.16 -1.52 -0.80
CA ILE A 32 6.77 -2.40 -1.89
C ILE A 32 8.05 -2.87 -2.59
N THR A 33 8.27 -4.19 -2.58
CA THR A 33 9.35 -4.89 -3.28
C THR A 33 8.76 -5.96 -4.19
N TYR A 34 9.56 -6.55 -5.08
CA TYR A 34 9.13 -7.67 -5.94
C TYR A 34 8.89 -8.98 -5.14
N GLU A 35 9.41 -9.07 -3.92
CA GLU A 35 9.35 -10.27 -3.08
C GLU A 35 8.16 -10.26 -2.11
N ILE A 36 7.37 -9.18 -2.09
CA ILE A 36 6.21 -9.09 -1.21
C ILE A 36 5.24 -10.20 -1.58
N LYS A 37 4.98 -11.08 -0.61
CA LYS A 37 4.13 -12.26 -0.84
C LYS A 37 2.69 -11.82 -0.90
N ARG A 38 1.87 -12.63 -1.57
CA ARG A 38 0.42 -12.53 -1.53
C ARG A 38 -0.02 -12.75 -0.09
N GLU A 39 -0.36 -11.67 0.59
CA GLU A 39 -0.83 -11.65 1.97
C GLU A 39 -2.21 -11.01 1.99
N ILE A 40 -3.07 -11.54 2.86
CA ILE A 40 -4.32 -10.89 3.20
C ILE A 40 -4.01 -9.93 4.34
N TYR A 41 -4.16 -8.64 4.08
CA TYR A 41 -3.94 -7.60 5.10
C TYR A 41 -5.22 -7.33 5.87
N GLU A 42 -5.13 -7.36 7.20
CA GLU A 42 -6.23 -7.17 8.14
C GLU A 42 -5.91 -5.96 9.03
N ASP A 43 -6.02 -4.77 8.46
CA ASP A 43 -5.74 -3.49 9.14
C ASP A 43 -6.91 -2.54 8.96
N ASP A 44 -7.17 -1.70 9.97
CA ASP A 44 -8.29 -0.74 9.95
C ASP A 44 -8.08 0.34 8.87
N ILE A 45 -6.80 0.65 8.60
CA ILE A 45 -6.39 1.63 7.61
C ILE A 45 -5.26 1.04 6.78
N ILE A 46 -5.48 0.99 5.47
CA ILE A 46 -4.48 0.61 4.48
C ILE A 46 -4.25 1.81 3.56
N GLY A 47 -3.01 2.29 3.52
CA GLY A 47 -2.56 3.38 2.64
C GLY A 47 -1.55 2.87 1.61
N ILE A 48 -1.56 3.47 0.42
CA ILE A 48 -0.61 3.15 -0.66
C ILE A 48 -0.03 4.44 -1.22
N VAL A 49 1.30 4.59 -1.21
CA VAL A 49 2.00 5.81 -1.61
C VAL A 49 3.07 5.51 -2.65
N PHE A 50 2.94 6.10 -3.84
CA PHE A 50 3.87 5.86 -4.96
C PHE A 50 4.00 7.11 -5.85
N PRO A 51 5.09 7.22 -6.64
CA PRO A 51 5.20 8.26 -7.65
C PRO A 51 4.33 7.93 -8.87
N VAL A 52 3.75 8.92 -9.53
CA VAL A 52 3.08 8.74 -10.83
C VAL A 52 4.14 8.67 -11.93
N TYR A 53 4.22 7.54 -12.63
CA TYR A 53 5.10 7.35 -13.79
C TYR A 53 4.26 7.30 -15.05
N TYR A 54 4.56 8.14 -16.05
CA TYR A 54 3.82 8.19 -17.32
C TYR A 54 2.30 8.22 -17.15
N PHE A 55 1.79 9.10 -16.28
CA PHE A 55 0.36 9.21 -15.93
C PHE A 55 -0.27 7.95 -15.30
N GLY A 56 0.54 7.00 -14.83
CA GLY A 56 0.06 5.77 -14.25
C GLY A 56 0.91 5.24 -13.11
N LEU A 57 0.67 3.97 -12.79
CA LEU A 57 1.35 3.21 -11.76
C LEU A 57 2.76 2.81 -12.21
N PRO A 58 3.78 2.89 -11.34
CA PRO A 58 5.01 2.15 -11.55
C PRO A 58 4.71 0.64 -11.61
N LYS A 59 5.38 -0.10 -12.51
CA LYS A 59 5.09 -1.54 -12.74
C LYS A 59 5.18 -2.40 -11.47
N ILE A 60 6.09 -2.07 -10.56
CA ILE A 60 6.21 -2.76 -9.28
C ILE A 60 4.98 -2.57 -8.37
N VAL A 61 4.33 -1.41 -8.43
CA VAL A 61 3.11 -1.11 -7.68
C VAL A 61 1.93 -1.82 -8.32
N GLU A 62 1.83 -1.81 -9.65
CA GLU A 62 0.82 -2.58 -10.38
C GLU A 62 0.89 -4.07 -10.03
N ASN A 63 2.09 -4.66 -10.06
CA ASN A 63 2.29 -6.07 -9.70
C ASN A 63 1.95 -6.36 -8.24
N PHE A 64 2.25 -5.42 -7.33
CA PHE A 64 1.84 -5.52 -5.93
C PHE A 64 0.31 -5.53 -5.80
N LEU A 65 -0.38 -4.58 -6.45
CA LEU A 65 -1.85 -4.45 -6.38
C LEU A 65 -2.58 -5.67 -6.95
N ILE A 66 -2.08 -6.28 -8.02
CA ILE A 66 -2.66 -7.53 -8.59
C ILE A 66 -2.64 -8.67 -7.56
N ASN A 67 -1.65 -8.68 -6.66
CA ASN A 67 -1.49 -9.69 -5.63
C ASN A 67 -1.94 -9.20 -4.24
N PHE A 68 -2.53 -8.01 -4.16
CA PHE A 68 -2.95 -7.39 -2.92
C PHE A 68 -4.37 -7.82 -2.59
N ASP A 69 -4.56 -8.40 -1.39
CA ASP A 69 -5.88 -8.76 -0.89
C ASP A 69 -6.04 -8.20 0.53
N PHE A 70 -7.24 -7.76 0.88
CA PHE A 70 -7.52 -7.16 2.18
C PHE A 70 -8.90 -7.57 2.69
N LYS A 71 -9.02 -7.79 4.00
CA LYS A 71 -10.34 -7.99 4.61
C LYS A 71 -10.93 -6.64 5.00
N SER A 72 -12.09 -6.34 4.44
CA SER A 72 -12.94 -5.29 4.98
C SER A 72 -13.80 -5.85 6.12
N SER A 73 -13.86 -5.14 7.25
CA SER A 73 -14.73 -5.46 8.38
C SER A 73 -16.18 -4.95 8.22
N GLY A 74 -16.63 -4.67 6.98
CA GLY A 74 -17.98 -4.13 6.71
C GLY A 74 -18.66 -4.72 5.47
N TYR A 75 -19.84 -5.33 5.71
CA TYR A 75 -20.89 -5.78 4.78
C TYR A 75 -20.67 -5.69 3.26
N GLY A 76 -20.62 -6.86 2.61
CA GLY A 76 -21.09 -7.02 1.22
C GLY A 76 -20.09 -7.70 0.29
N ASN A 77 -20.55 -8.80 -0.32
CA ASN A 77 -19.90 -9.52 -1.41
C ASN A 77 -19.42 -8.58 -2.52
N GLY A 78 -18.14 -8.23 -2.52
CA GLY A 78 -17.47 -7.54 -3.61
C GLY A 78 -16.24 -8.33 -4.02
N LYS A 79 -16.43 -9.49 -4.66
CA LYS A 79 -15.36 -10.11 -5.45
C LYS A 79 -14.91 -9.07 -6.48
N LEU A 80 -13.73 -8.52 -6.30
CA LEU A 80 -12.98 -7.96 -7.42
C LEU A 80 -12.49 -9.17 -8.22
N ASN A 81 -13.21 -9.45 -9.32
CA ASN A 81 -12.79 -10.44 -10.31
C ASN A 81 -11.48 -10.01 -10.96
#